data_AF-A0A3M3ZEL3-F1
#
_entry.id   AF-A0A3M3ZEL3-F1
#
_cell.length_a   1.000
_cell.length_b   1.000
_cell.length_c   1.000
_cell.angle_alpha   90.00
_cell.angle_beta   90.00
_cell.angle_gamma   90.00
#
_symmetry.space_group_name_H-M   'P 1'
#
loop_
_entity.id
_entity.type
_entity.pdbx_description
1 polymer ?
#
loop_
_entity_poly.entity_id
_entity_poly.type
_entity_poly.pdbx_seq_one_letter_code
_entity_poly.pdbx_strand_id
1 'polypeptide(L)'
;MNMNNTPIYSGAEPEVSKGLGSTTSGINDEKNQSRKEMIMLIESEIENTLKRLEAFRLELRAVAATEMEENAFQQNRQVEQLNSVVSENRILLEKLHETQEAYETLLQREESNVEKIMSQSTRLAKVLEKNPAHWEVEQVKIERLPDIGSREVVQWHIHNAYLGDELVSFINLKTHVFNGRLELFIQRADKNSTDWIDWPLNLSSEESFPCVPDHGQTHQGVALLLSSLGTRDWQKLKILIKRMADALSGESEISIPDTVNAAALKEGLTKLSVTYDHWPLALRYDSVTLAKTIQTEHYRSLSILLKNVSLGERRWNELEYNLATVDENGGFGQNPRLEFPESARDVIDNWFVESEDGRGLRLELRFARPQAIDTNVWRLLSDSDQILIVALVSNLPAQLEKLQSSVAGQSLQWKDWQALAHAIRAIMVNNMRPLRKSGT
;
A
#
# COMPACT_ATOMS: atom_id res chain seq x y z
N MET A 1 29.53 29.78 -24.81
CA MET A 1 30.70 28.89 -24.73
C MET A 1 31.08 28.56 -26.16
N ASN A 2 31.84 29.40 -26.88
CA ASN A 2 33.28 29.60 -26.72
C ASN A 2 34.07 28.34 -26.36
N MET A 3 34.80 27.90 -27.38
CA MET A 3 36.08 27.18 -27.37
C MET A 3 36.09 25.75 -26.81
N ASN A 4 36.45 24.82 -27.69
CA ASN A 4 37.60 23.95 -27.41
C ASN A 4 38.29 23.56 -28.72
N ASN A 5 39.40 24.26 -28.98
CA ASN A 5 40.55 23.80 -29.75
C ASN A 5 41.31 22.76 -28.93
N THR A 6 41.87 21.74 -29.60
CA THR A 6 43.25 21.18 -29.50
C THR A 6 43.31 19.76 -30.12
N PRO A 7 44.48 19.16 -30.38
CA PRO A 7 45.48 19.58 -31.39
C PRO A 7 46.01 18.36 -32.19
N ILE A 8 46.72 18.54 -33.31
CA ILE A 8 47.75 17.57 -33.74
C ILE A 8 48.99 18.33 -34.22
N TYR A 9 50.10 17.96 -33.59
CA TYR A 9 51.46 18.44 -33.75
C TYR A 9 52.28 17.34 -34.46
N SER A 10 53.09 17.72 -35.43
CA SER A 10 54.45 17.20 -35.75
C SER A 10 54.76 17.70 -37.17
N GLY A 11 55.83 18.44 -37.46
CA GLY A 11 57.15 18.44 -36.83
C GLY A 11 58.06 17.54 -37.65
N ALA A 12 58.68 18.08 -38.69
CA ALA A 12 59.95 17.62 -39.23
C ALA A 12 60.64 18.76 -39.98
N GLU A 13 61.93 18.88 -39.69
CA GLU A 13 62.87 19.96 -39.91
C GLU A 13 63.45 20.07 -41.36
N PRO A 14 64.30 21.09 -41.62
CA PRO A 14 64.73 21.52 -42.95
C PRO A 14 66.14 21.03 -43.33
N GLU A 15 66.55 21.21 -44.60
CA GLU A 15 67.97 21.27 -44.99
C GLU A 15 68.23 22.07 -46.29
N VAL A 16 68.81 23.26 -46.11
CA VAL A 16 70.05 23.82 -46.69
C VAL A 16 70.54 23.39 -48.10
N SER A 17 70.86 24.40 -48.95
CA SER A 17 72.18 24.66 -49.62
C SER A 17 72.22 24.93 -51.15
N LYS A 18 72.86 26.09 -51.47
CA LYS A 18 73.71 26.48 -52.63
C LYS A 18 73.00 26.73 -53.97
N GLY A 19 73.28 27.77 -54.76
CA GLY A 19 74.41 28.72 -54.86
C GLY A 19 74.89 28.79 -56.32
N LEU A 20 75.39 29.97 -56.77
CA LEU A 20 75.98 30.35 -58.10
C LEU A 20 74.98 30.85 -59.16
N GLY A 21 75.18 31.92 -59.94
CA GLY A 21 76.27 32.91 -60.11
C GLY A 21 76.02 33.71 -61.42
N SER A 22 76.40 35.01 -61.43
CA SER A 22 76.80 35.93 -62.55
C SER A 22 76.39 35.65 -64.03
N THR A 23 76.11 36.57 -64.96
CA THR A 23 76.82 37.84 -65.35
C THR A 23 76.14 38.55 -66.56
N THR A 24 76.16 39.89 -66.56
CA THR A 24 76.38 40.89 -67.67
C THR A 24 75.51 41.05 -68.94
N SER A 25 74.89 42.24 -69.04
CA SER A 25 74.77 43.25 -70.14
C SER A 25 74.61 42.91 -71.64
N GLY A 26 73.45 43.29 -72.24
CA GLY A 26 73.22 44.11 -73.47
C GLY A 26 73.54 43.65 -74.92
N ILE A 27 72.56 43.88 -75.86
CA ILE A 27 72.60 44.22 -77.33
C ILE A 27 71.83 43.26 -78.33
N ASN A 28 71.18 43.84 -79.38
CA ASN A 28 70.04 43.43 -80.28
C ASN A 28 70.29 42.58 -81.60
N ASP A 29 69.21 41.89 -82.05
CA ASP A 29 68.59 41.56 -83.41
C ASP A 29 69.16 40.60 -84.53
N GLU A 30 68.25 39.85 -85.22
CA GLU A 30 68.30 38.96 -86.46
C GLU A 30 68.45 37.40 -86.40
N LYS A 31 67.34 36.61 -86.46
CA LYS A 31 67.32 35.14 -86.82
C LYS A 31 65.89 34.58 -87.10
N ASN A 32 65.34 34.78 -88.31
CA ASN A 32 63.87 34.90 -88.55
C ASN A 32 63.08 34.03 -89.60
N GLN A 33 63.60 33.20 -90.54
CA GLN A 33 62.77 32.75 -91.73
C GLN A 33 62.28 31.27 -91.83
N SER A 34 63.11 30.20 -91.83
CA SER A 34 62.66 28.78 -92.04
C SER A 34 61.79 28.22 -90.90
N ARG A 35 61.71 28.97 -89.82
CA ARG A 35 60.71 28.82 -88.78
C ARG A 35 59.29 28.91 -89.36
N LYS A 36 59.02 29.58 -90.50
CA LYS A 36 57.68 29.99 -90.98
C LYS A 36 56.65 28.91 -91.40
N GLU A 37 56.99 27.81 -92.08
CA GLU A 37 55.97 26.84 -92.56
C GLU A 37 55.61 25.78 -91.52
N MET A 38 56.60 25.31 -90.75
CA MET A 38 56.35 24.51 -89.55
C MET A 38 55.56 25.32 -88.52
N ILE A 39 55.79 26.65 -88.49
CA ILE A 39 54.95 27.59 -87.76
C ILE A 39 53.50 27.53 -88.26
N MET A 40 53.16 27.50 -89.56
CA MET A 40 51.75 27.46 -90.02
C MET A 40 50.97 26.19 -89.63
N LEU A 41 51.56 24.99 -89.75
CA LEU A 41 50.86 23.74 -89.39
C LEU A 41 50.69 23.62 -87.87
N ILE A 42 51.74 24.01 -87.12
CA ILE A 42 51.69 24.14 -85.66
C ILE A 42 50.65 25.20 -85.27
N GLU A 43 50.57 26.32 -85.98
CA GLU A 43 49.59 27.38 -85.74
C GLU A 43 48.15 26.89 -85.97
N SER A 44 47.88 26.10 -87.02
CA SER A 44 46.57 25.48 -87.28
C SER A 44 46.14 24.47 -86.18
N GLU A 45 47.06 23.59 -85.75
CA GLU A 45 46.81 22.62 -84.68
C GLU A 45 46.66 23.35 -83.32
N ILE A 46 47.47 24.39 -83.08
CA ILE A 46 47.34 25.29 -81.94
C ILE A 46 45.99 25.99 -81.99
N GLU A 47 45.53 26.48 -83.15
CA GLU A 47 44.25 27.17 -83.25
C GLU A 47 43.07 26.21 -82.99
N ASN A 48 43.12 24.97 -83.49
CA ASN A 48 42.10 23.96 -83.20
C ASN A 48 42.12 23.50 -81.75
N THR A 49 43.28 23.33 -81.13
CA THR A 49 43.39 22.98 -79.71
C THR A 49 42.97 24.15 -78.82
N LEU A 50 43.29 25.39 -79.19
CA LEU A 50 42.79 26.60 -78.51
C LEU A 50 41.26 26.70 -78.60
N LYS A 51 40.65 26.45 -79.77
CA LYS A 51 39.19 26.43 -79.92
C LYS A 51 38.52 25.35 -79.06
N ARG A 52 39.10 24.14 -78.99
CA ARG A 52 38.60 23.07 -78.11
C ARG A 52 38.76 23.43 -76.63
N LEU A 53 39.88 24.06 -76.26
CA LEU A 53 40.17 24.46 -74.89
C LEU A 53 39.25 25.62 -74.44
N GLU A 54 38.91 26.53 -75.34
CA GLU A 54 37.89 27.56 -75.11
C GLU A 54 36.49 26.97 -74.98
N ALA A 55 36.10 26.03 -75.84
CA ALA A 55 34.82 25.33 -75.73
C ALA A 55 34.71 24.56 -74.40
N PHE A 56 35.76 23.84 -74.00
CA PHE A 56 35.80 23.12 -72.72
C PHE A 56 35.80 24.07 -71.52
N ARG A 57 36.48 25.23 -71.61
CA ARG A 57 36.40 26.27 -70.57
C ARG A 57 35.01 26.88 -70.45
N LEU A 58 34.29 27.04 -71.55
CA LEU A 58 32.90 27.50 -71.54
C LEU A 58 31.98 26.47 -70.91
N GLU A 59 32.16 25.19 -71.24
CA GLU A 59 31.39 24.09 -70.65
C GLU A 59 31.66 23.93 -69.15
N LEU A 60 32.93 23.97 -68.72
CA LEU A 60 33.31 23.98 -67.29
C LEU A 60 32.71 25.16 -66.53
N ARG A 61 32.66 26.35 -67.14
CA ARG A 61 32.01 27.52 -66.51
C ARG A 61 30.50 27.34 -66.42
N ALA A 62 29.88 26.72 -67.43
CA ALA A 62 28.45 26.43 -67.40
C ALA A 62 28.12 25.40 -66.31
N VAL A 63 28.87 24.29 -66.23
CA VAL A 63 28.70 23.25 -65.21
C VAL A 63 28.95 23.81 -63.80
N ALA A 64 30.02 24.59 -63.61
CA ALA A 64 30.30 25.23 -62.32
C ALA A 64 29.20 26.22 -61.92
N ALA A 65 28.62 26.96 -62.87
CA ALA A 65 27.50 27.86 -62.62
C ALA A 65 26.23 27.09 -62.22
N THR A 66 25.91 25.98 -62.91
CA THR A 66 24.76 25.14 -62.56
C THR A 66 24.94 24.45 -61.21
N GLU A 67 26.14 23.94 -60.90
CA GLU A 67 26.42 23.35 -59.58
C GLU A 67 26.34 24.39 -58.46
N MET A 68 26.80 25.62 -58.69
CA MET A 68 26.64 26.70 -57.72
C MET A 68 25.17 27.07 -57.50
N GLU A 69 24.37 27.10 -58.56
CA GLU A 69 22.94 27.40 -58.48
C GLU A 69 22.15 26.26 -57.78
N GLU A 70 22.44 24.99 -58.11
CA GLU A 70 21.85 23.84 -57.44
C GLU A 70 22.24 23.76 -55.96
N ASN A 71 23.50 24.01 -55.62
CA ASN A 71 23.95 24.06 -54.23
C ASN A 71 23.30 25.22 -53.46
N ALA A 72 23.19 26.40 -54.07
CA ALA A 72 22.49 27.54 -53.46
C ALA A 72 21.00 27.24 -53.23
N PHE A 73 20.35 26.55 -54.18
CA PHE A 73 18.97 26.12 -54.05
C PHE A 73 18.79 25.08 -52.93
N GLN A 74 19.66 24.07 -52.86
CA GLN A 74 19.64 23.07 -51.79
C GLN A 74 19.88 23.71 -50.41
N GLN A 75 20.84 24.63 -50.32
CA GLN A 75 21.14 25.36 -49.09
C GLN A 75 19.94 26.21 -48.63
N ASN A 76 19.29 26.93 -49.55
CA ASN A 76 18.08 27.69 -49.22
C ASN A 76 16.95 26.78 -48.72
N ARG A 77 16.74 25.62 -49.35
CA ARG A 77 15.73 24.65 -48.92
C ARG A 77 16.03 24.08 -47.53
N GLN A 78 17.29 23.79 -47.23
CA GLN A 78 17.71 23.36 -45.88
C GLN A 78 17.48 24.45 -44.84
N VAL A 79 17.76 25.71 -45.17
CA VAL A 79 17.50 26.86 -44.28
C VAL A 79 16.01 27.02 -44.02
N GLU A 80 15.16 26.88 -45.03
CA GLU A 80 13.69 26.93 -44.86
C GLU A 80 13.17 25.79 -43.96
N GLN A 81 13.65 24.56 -44.16
CA GLN A 81 13.31 23.43 -43.29
C GLN A 81 13.77 23.66 -41.85
N LEU A 82 15.00 24.15 -41.66
CA LEU A 82 15.53 24.49 -40.35
C LEU A 82 14.66 25.57 -39.67
N ASN A 83 14.30 26.62 -40.40
CA ASN A 83 13.43 27.68 -39.89
C ASN A 83 12.04 27.16 -39.51
N SER A 84 11.48 26.23 -40.29
CA SER A 84 10.21 25.57 -39.96
C SER A 84 10.31 24.80 -38.65
N VAL A 85 11.34 23.96 -38.49
CA VAL A 85 11.57 23.18 -37.26
C VAL A 85 11.83 24.08 -36.06
N VAL A 86 12.61 25.16 -36.23
CA VAL A 86 12.84 26.16 -35.17
C VAL A 86 11.54 26.85 -34.76
N SER A 87 10.66 27.15 -35.71
CA SER A 87 9.37 27.77 -35.42
C SER A 87 8.43 26.82 -34.68
N GLU A 88 8.40 25.54 -35.06
CA GLU A 88 7.62 24.50 -34.40
C GLU A 88 8.12 24.25 -32.97
N ASN A 89 9.44 24.12 -32.79
CA ASN A 89 10.05 24.00 -31.46
C ASN A 89 9.71 25.20 -30.56
N ARG A 90 9.67 26.42 -31.11
CA ARG A 90 9.26 27.59 -30.33
C ARG A 90 7.82 27.49 -29.86
N ILE A 91 6.90 27.08 -30.73
CA ILE A 91 5.49 26.90 -30.37
C ILE A 91 5.33 25.79 -29.32
N LEU A 92 6.06 24.68 -29.46
CA LEU A 92 6.03 23.59 -28.49
C LEU A 92 6.55 24.03 -27.11
N LEU A 93 7.62 24.85 -27.07
CA LEU A 93 8.14 25.41 -25.83
C LEU A 93 7.14 26.39 -25.18
N GLU A 94 6.50 27.25 -25.97
CA GLU A 94 5.44 28.14 -25.48
C GLU A 94 4.28 27.32 -24.88
N LYS A 95 3.82 26.27 -25.57
CA LYS A 95 2.77 25.37 -25.07
C LYS A 95 3.19 24.60 -23.82
N LEU A 96 4.45 24.20 -23.72
CA LEU A 96 4.99 23.57 -22.52
C LEU A 96 4.95 24.55 -21.34
N HIS A 97 5.35 25.79 -21.53
CA HIS A 97 5.32 26.81 -20.48
C HIS A 97 3.89 27.13 -20.04
N GLU A 98 2.95 27.29 -20.98
CA GLU A 98 1.52 27.49 -20.66
C GLU A 98 0.95 26.32 -19.84
N THR A 99 1.28 25.08 -20.21
CA THR A 99 0.77 23.91 -19.47
C THR A 99 1.42 23.77 -18.10
N GLN A 100 2.70 24.10 -17.97
CA GLN A 100 3.40 24.12 -16.69
C GLN A 100 2.82 25.17 -15.74
N GLU A 101 2.59 26.40 -16.20
CA GLU A 101 2.00 27.47 -15.38
C GLU A 101 0.57 27.12 -14.92
N ALA A 102 -0.23 26.52 -15.82
CA ALA A 102 -1.56 26.04 -15.47
C ALA A 102 -1.50 24.92 -14.40
N TYR A 103 -0.54 24.00 -14.51
CA TYR A 103 -0.36 22.94 -13.53
C TYR A 103 0.09 23.46 -12.16
N GLU A 104 1.06 24.39 -12.14
CA GLU A 104 1.52 25.05 -10.91
C GLU A 104 0.37 25.77 -10.21
N THR A 105 -0.49 26.46 -10.96
CA THR A 105 -1.67 27.14 -10.43
C THR A 105 -2.67 26.15 -9.82
N LEU A 106 -2.91 25.00 -10.47
CA LEU A 106 -3.78 23.95 -9.93
C LEU A 106 -3.21 23.35 -8.65
N LEU A 107 -1.91 23.11 -8.60
CA LEU A 107 -1.24 22.53 -7.45
C LEU A 107 -1.30 23.46 -6.23
N GLN A 108 -1.05 24.76 -6.42
CA GLN A 108 -1.22 25.77 -5.35
C GLN A 108 -2.67 25.84 -4.84
N ARG A 109 -3.64 25.71 -5.74
CA ARG A 109 -5.06 25.70 -5.36
C ARG A 109 -5.42 24.45 -4.55
N GLU A 110 -4.93 23.29 -4.95
CA GLU A 110 -5.10 22.04 -4.20
C GLU A 110 -4.47 22.14 -2.82
N GLU A 111 -3.23 22.61 -2.70
CA GLU A 111 -2.57 22.82 -1.41
C GLU A 111 -3.38 23.75 -0.50
N SER A 112 -3.84 24.89 -1.01
CA SER A 112 -4.68 25.82 -0.24
C SER A 112 -6.02 25.19 0.18
N ASN A 113 -6.62 24.35 -0.66
CA ASN A 113 -7.84 23.65 -0.32
C ASN A 113 -7.61 22.60 0.76
N VAL A 114 -6.51 21.84 0.67
CA VAL A 114 -6.12 20.85 1.68
C VAL A 114 -5.88 21.53 3.02
N GLU A 115 -5.16 22.66 3.06
CA GLU A 115 -4.97 23.44 4.28
C GLU A 115 -6.29 23.93 4.88
N LYS A 116 -7.21 24.44 4.04
CA LYS A 116 -8.54 24.86 4.50
C LYS A 116 -9.32 23.69 5.07
N ILE A 117 -9.34 22.53 4.39
CA ILE A 117 -10.02 21.32 4.86
C ILE A 117 -9.41 20.84 6.18
N MET A 118 -8.09 20.80 6.30
CA MET A 118 -7.40 20.42 7.54
C MET A 118 -7.72 21.38 8.68
N SER A 119 -7.76 22.70 8.41
CA SER A 119 -8.11 23.70 9.42
C SER A 119 -9.55 23.56 9.90
N GLN A 120 -10.49 23.27 8.99
CA GLN A 120 -11.90 23.04 9.29
C GLN A 120 -12.09 21.73 10.05
N SER A 121 -11.45 20.65 9.62
CA SER A 121 -11.39 19.35 10.29
C SER A 121 -10.89 19.50 11.72
N THR A 122 -9.78 20.20 11.93
CA THR A 122 -9.21 20.44 13.27
C THR A 122 -10.16 21.24 14.15
N ARG A 123 -10.87 22.22 13.58
CA ARG A 123 -11.86 23.00 14.32
C ARG A 123 -13.08 22.16 14.70
N LEU A 124 -13.59 21.32 13.79
CA LEU A 124 -14.69 20.39 14.06
C LEU A 124 -14.30 19.37 15.12
N ALA A 125 -13.10 18.79 15.03
CA ALA A 125 -12.57 17.88 16.04
C ALA A 125 -12.58 18.52 17.43
N LYS A 126 -12.13 19.78 17.56
CA LYS A 126 -12.18 20.53 18.84
C LYS A 126 -13.60 20.79 19.34
N VAL A 127 -14.58 20.94 18.45
CA VAL A 127 -16.00 21.10 18.84
C VAL A 127 -16.56 19.77 19.34
N LEU A 128 -16.25 18.67 18.66
CA LEU A 128 -16.66 17.32 19.07
C LEU A 128 -16.01 16.90 20.38
N GLU A 129 -14.75 17.26 20.60
CA GLU A 129 -14.04 17.00 21.86
C GLU A 129 -14.68 17.73 23.05
N LYS A 130 -15.24 18.92 22.83
CA LYS A 130 -16.00 19.69 23.83
C LYS A 130 -17.41 19.17 24.05
N ASN A 131 -18.00 18.50 23.06
CA ASN A 131 -19.35 17.95 23.09
C ASN A 131 -19.30 16.42 22.93
N PRO A 132 -18.72 15.68 23.90
CA PRO A 132 -18.51 14.25 23.76
C PRO A 132 -19.81 13.44 23.68
N ALA A 133 -20.96 14.01 24.05
CA ALA A 133 -22.27 13.39 23.95
C ALA A 133 -22.95 13.61 22.58
N HIS A 134 -22.45 14.53 21.74
CA HIS A 134 -23.04 14.82 20.44
C HIS A 134 -22.87 13.64 19.48
N TRP A 135 -23.99 13.17 18.93
CA TRP A 135 -24.01 12.15 17.89
C TRP A 135 -24.32 12.79 16.55
N GLU A 136 -23.36 12.78 15.63
CA GLU A 136 -23.58 13.20 14.24
C GLU A 136 -24.37 12.11 13.50
N VAL A 137 -25.68 12.32 13.40
CA VAL A 137 -26.61 11.41 12.72
C VAL A 137 -27.68 12.23 12.01
N GLU A 138 -28.01 11.82 10.78
CA GLU A 138 -29.07 12.48 10.01
C GLU A 138 -30.46 12.11 10.54
N GLN A 139 -30.70 10.82 10.75
CA GLN A 139 -32.01 10.35 11.20
C GLN A 139 -31.92 9.06 12.02
N VAL A 140 -32.62 9.06 13.16
CA VAL A 140 -32.89 7.86 13.96
C VAL A 140 -34.39 7.68 14.07
N LYS A 141 -34.91 6.59 13.50
CA LYS A 141 -36.31 6.17 13.68
C LYS A 141 -36.36 4.98 14.62
N ILE A 142 -37.28 5.06 15.57
CA ILE A 142 -37.51 4.02 16.56
C ILE A 142 -38.95 3.54 16.39
N GLU A 143 -39.13 2.23 16.22
CA GLU A 143 -40.44 1.61 16.06
C GLU A 143 -40.63 0.52 17.11
N ARG A 144 -41.78 0.51 17.78
CA ARG A 144 -42.16 -0.59 18.67
C ARG A 144 -42.74 -1.73 17.85
N LEU A 145 -42.15 -2.91 17.95
CA LEU A 145 -42.67 -4.13 17.34
C LEU A 145 -43.54 -4.92 18.34
N PRO A 146 -44.36 -5.88 17.88
CA PRO A 146 -45.12 -6.75 18.76
C PRO A 146 -44.21 -7.47 19.75
N ASP A 147 -44.60 -7.47 21.02
CA ASP A 147 -43.84 -8.13 22.08
C ASP A 147 -43.69 -9.63 21.77
N ILE A 148 -42.47 -10.16 21.90
CA ILE A 148 -42.20 -11.58 21.69
C ILE A 148 -42.19 -12.25 23.07
N GLY A 149 -43.33 -12.83 23.44
CA GLY A 149 -43.55 -13.38 24.78
C GLY A 149 -43.68 -12.26 25.81
N SER A 150 -42.78 -12.22 26.79
CA SER A 150 -42.71 -11.19 27.84
C SER A 150 -41.66 -10.11 27.58
N ARG A 151 -41.15 -10.03 26.34
CA ARG A 151 -40.04 -9.15 25.94
C ARG A 151 -40.57 -7.99 25.10
N GLU A 152 -40.29 -6.76 25.52
CA GLU A 152 -40.56 -5.57 24.71
C GLU A 152 -39.54 -5.51 23.58
N VAL A 153 -40.01 -5.42 22.34
CA VAL A 153 -39.16 -5.41 21.14
C VAL A 153 -39.19 -4.02 20.50
N VAL A 154 -38.00 -3.44 20.36
CA VAL A 154 -37.82 -2.12 19.75
C VAL A 154 -36.89 -2.26 18.55
N GLN A 155 -37.34 -1.73 17.42
CA GLN A 155 -36.60 -1.65 16.16
C GLN A 155 -35.96 -0.26 16.03
N TRP A 156 -34.71 -0.25 15.60
CA TRP A 156 -33.94 0.95 15.34
C TRP A 156 -33.53 1.00 13.88
N HIS A 157 -33.85 2.12 13.23
CA HIS A 157 -33.41 2.45 11.88
C HIS A 157 -32.59 3.73 11.94
N ILE A 158 -31.29 3.60 11.75
CA ILE A 158 -30.35 4.72 11.84
C ILE A 158 -29.80 4.98 10.43
N HIS A 159 -29.97 6.20 9.93
CA HIS A 159 -29.49 6.63 8.62
C HIS A 159 -28.36 7.64 8.76
N ASN A 160 -27.30 7.46 7.97
CA ASN A 160 -26.14 8.35 7.84
C ASN A 160 -25.61 8.80 9.21
N ALA A 161 -25.10 7.83 9.97
CA ALA A 161 -24.52 8.05 11.29
C ALA A 161 -23.00 7.94 11.25
N TYR A 162 -22.33 8.88 11.90
CA TYR A 162 -20.90 8.76 12.14
C TYR A 162 -20.64 7.86 13.36
N LEU A 163 -19.80 6.83 13.16
CA LEU A 163 -19.27 5.97 14.22
C LEU A 163 -17.75 6.15 14.29
N GLY A 164 -17.30 7.12 15.09
CA GLY A 164 -15.91 7.59 15.02
C GLY A 164 -15.74 8.46 13.78
N ASP A 165 -14.71 8.18 12.98
CA ASP A 165 -14.38 8.94 11.76
C ASP A 165 -15.08 8.42 10.50
N GLU A 166 -15.97 7.45 10.65
CA GLU A 166 -16.59 6.74 9.53
C GLU A 166 -18.09 7.00 9.45
N LEU A 167 -18.55 7.41 8.26
CA LEU A 167 -19.95 7.53 7.93
C LEU A 167 -20.54 6.16 7.58
N VAL A 168 -21.53 5.74 8.35
CA VAL A 168 -22.32 4.54 8.08
C VAL A 168 -23.67 4.95 7.50
N SER A 169 -23.94 4.50 6.29
CA SER A 169 -25.14 4.85 5.51
C SER A 169 -26.43 4.38 6.18
N PHE A 170 -26.46 3.14 6.68
CA PHE A 170 -27.63 2.57 7.32
C PHE A 170 -27.28 1.49 8.35
N ILE A 171 -27.90 1.58 9.53
CA ILE A 171 -27.79 0.58 10.59
C ILE A 171 -29.20 0.16 11.02
N ASN A 172 -29.41 -1.16 11.03
CA ASN A 172 -30.67 -1.78 11.42
C ASN A 172 -30.48 -2.68 12.64
N LEU A 173 -31.17 -2.40 13.75
CA LEU A 173 -30.98 -3.10 15.02
C LEU A 173 -32.31 -3.41 15.68
N LYS A 174 -32.36 -4.54 16.40
CA LYS A 174 -33.43 -4.89 17.32
C LYS A 174 -32.90 -4.95 18.73
N THR A 175 -33.62 -4.37 19.67
CA THR A 175 -33.36 -4.50 21.09
C THR A 175 -34.53 -5.19 21.76
N HIS A 176 -34.25 -6.25 22.52
CA HIS A 176 -35.25 -6.91 23.36
C HIS A 176 -34.99 -6.54 24.81
N VAL A 177 -35.99 -5.98 25.48
CA VAL A 177 -35.91 -5.63 26.90
C VAL A 177 -36.67 -6.66 27.71
N PHE A 178 -35.98 -7.31 28.65
CA PHE A 178 -36.55 -8.33 29.53
C PHE A 178 -35.93 -8.28 30.91
N ASN A 179 -36.73 -8.13 31.98
CA ASN A 179 -36.28 -8.12 33.37
C ASN A 179 -35.09 -7.17 33.64
N GLY A 180 -35.11 -5.97 33.03
CA GLY A 180 -34.04 -4.98 33.18
C GLY A 180 -32.71 -5.34 32.50
N ARG A 181 -32.71 -6.37 31.64
CA ARG A 181 -31.62 -6.72 30.72
C ARG A 181 -32.02 -6.37 29.30
N LEU A 182 -31.02 -5.99 28.50
CA LEU A 182 -31.20 -5.67 27.10
C LEU A 182 -30.38 -6.64 26.26
N GLU A 183 -31.04 -7.27 25.31
CA GLU A 183 -30.43 -8.10 24.28
C GLU A 183 -30.42 -7.30 22.97
N LEU A 184 -29.24 -7.16 22.34
CA LEU A 184 -29.08 -6.45 21.08
C LEU A 184 -28.92 -7.45 19.93
N PHE A 185 -29.62 -7.20 18.81
CA PHE A 185 -29.52 -8.00 17.59
C PHE A 185 -29.30 -7.06 16.41
N ILE A 186 -28.18 -7.22 15.72
CA ILE A 186 -27.92 -6.47 14.49
C ILE A 186 -28.59 -7.19 13.33
N GLN A 187 -29.31 -6.48 12.49
CA GLN A 187 -30.01 -7.06 11.35
C GLN A 187 -29.34 -6.66 10.04
N ARG A 188 -29.22 -7.61 9.12
CA ARG A 188 -28.83 -7.27 7.74
C ARG A 188 -29.98 -6.54 7.05
N ALA A 189 -29.65 -5.47 6.33
CA ALA A 189 -30.60 -4.80 5.46
C ALA A 189 -30.74 -5.55 4.12
N ASP A 190 -29.62 -6.05 3.59
CA ASP A 190 -29.55 -6.96 2.45
C ASP A 190 -28.49 -8.05 2.73
N LYS A 191 -28.61 -9.22 2.10
CA LYS A 191 -27.64 -10.32 2.26
C LYS A 191 -26.22 -9.91 1.84
N ASN A 192 -26.12 -8.90 0.99
CA ASN A 192 -24.87 -8.37 0.45
C ASN A 192 -24.44 -7.00 1.04
N SER A 193 -25.23 -6.36 1.90
CA SER A 193 -24.88 -5.04 2.46
C SER A 193 -24.98 -5.02 3.99
N THR A 194 -23.84 -5.25 4.62
CA THR A 194 -23.55 -4.72 5.96
C THR A 194 -22.25 -3.95 5.86
N ASP A 195 -22.34 -2.69 5.45
CA ASP A 195 -21.14 -1.89 5.15
C ASP A 195 -20.32 -1.53 6.41
N TRP A 196 -20.85 -1.79 7.61
CA TRP A 196 -20.26 -1.29 8.85
C TRP A 196 -19.71 -2.34 9.82
N ILE A 197 -20.08 -3.62 9.67
CA ILE A 197 -19.54 -4.76 10.46
C ILE A 197 -19.28 -5.95 9.52
N ASP A 198 -18.13 -6.60 9.69
CA ASP A 198 -17.81 -7.84 9.03
C ASP A 198 -18.64 -8.99 9.60
N TRP A 199 -19.53 -9.55 8.77
CA TRP A 199 -20.42 -10.59 9.22
C TRP A 199 -19.70 -11.93 9.41
N PRO A 200 -19.81 -12.58 10.57
CA PRO A 200 -19.15 -13.85 10.82
C PRO A 200 -19.58 -14.96 9.85
N LEU A 201 -18.63 -15.76 9.37
CA LEU A 201 -18.87 -16.84 8.40
C LEU A 201 -19.90 -17.88 8.89
N ASN A 202 -19.90 -18.16 10.20
CA ASN A 202 -20.84 -19.10 10.83
C ASN A 202 -22.29 -18.60 10.87
N LEU A 203 -22.51 -17.32 10.60
CA LEU A 203 -23.83 -16.69 10.50
C LEU A 203 -24.11 -16.20 9.08
N SER A 204 -23.38 -16.71 8.08
CA SER A 204 -23.54 -16.30 6.68
C SER A 204 -24.99 -16.43 6.17
N SER A 205 -25.72 -17.44 6.64
CA SER A 205 -27.14 -17.70 6.31
C SER A 205 -28.15 -16.98 7.20
N GLU A 206 -27.72 -16.43 8.33
CA GLU A 206 -28.59 -15.80 9.33
C GLU A 206 -28.77 -14.31 9.05
N GLU A 207 -30.00 -13.81 9.23
CA GLU A 207 -30.34 -12.40 9.01
C GLU A 207 -30.05 -11.52 10.23
N SER A 208 -29.83 -12.15 11.40
CA SER A 208 -29.60 -11.45 12.66
C SER A 208 -28.31 -11.91 13.34
N PHE A 209 -27.52 -10.94 13.78
CA PHE A 209 -26.30 -11.13 14.56
C PHE A 209 -26.58 -10.83 16.04
N PRO A 210 -26.65 -11.84 16.91
CA PRO A 210 -26.91 -11.64 18.33
C PRO A 210 -25.68 -11.03 19.00
N CYS A 211 -25.86 -9.83 19.55
CA CYS A 211 -24.90 -9.09 20.36
C CYS A 211 -25.33 -9.15 21.83
N VAL A 212 -25.41 -10.35 22.38
CA VAL A 212 -25.90 -10.57 23.74
C VAL A 212 -24.75 -11.03 24.63
N PRO A 213 -24.49 -10.35 25.76
CA PRO A 213 -23.60 -10.87 26.77
C PRO A 213 -24.29 -12.05 27.46
N ASP A 214 -23.97 -13.26 27.06
CA ASP A 214 -24.40 -14.46 27.79
C ASP A 214 -23.55 -14.63 29.07
N HIS A 215 -24.14 -15.16 30.13
CA HIS A 215 -23.46 -15.43 31.42
C HIS A 215 -22.54 -16.67 31.34
N GLY A 216 -22.42 -17.27 30.15
CA GLY A 216 -21.51 -18.38 29.86
C GLY A 216 -20.04 -17.94 29.71
N GLN A 217 -19.16 -18.92 29.51
CA GLN A 217 -17.76 -18.62 29.19
C GLN A 217 -17.68 -17.86 27.86
N THR A 218 -16.84 -16.82 27.78
CA THR A 218 -16.65 -15.98 26.58
C THR A 218 -16.22 -16.72 25.32
N HIS A 219 -15.85 -17.99 25.46
CA HIS A 219 -15.39 -18.86 24.38
C HIS A 219 -16.48 -19.81 23.86
N GLN A 220 -17.75 -19.64 24.26
CA GLN A 220 -18.86 -20.49 23.85
C GLN A 220 -20.08 -19.67 23.39
N GLY A 221 -20.85 -20.25 22.45
CA GLY A 221 -22.12 -19.70 22.00
C GLY A 221 -22.01 -18.28 21.44
N VAL A 222 -22.93 -17.41 21.87
CA VAL A 222 -23.04 -16.02 21.41
C VAL A 222 -21.85 -15.15 21.85
N ALA A 223 -21.24 -15.45 23.00
CA ALA A 223 -20.10 -14.68 23.48
C ALA A 223 -18.83 -14.89 22.61
N LEU A 224 -18.70 -16.06 21.97
CA LEU A 224 -17.62 -16.31 21.02
C LEU A 224 -17.76 -15.42 19.77
N LEU A 225 -18.99 -15.21 19.30
CA LEU A 225 -19.28 -14.34 18.16
C LEU A 225 -18.83 -12.90 18.43
N LEU A 226 -19.19 -12.35 19.59
CA LEU A 226 -18.76 -11.02 20.02
C LEU A 226 -17.24 -10.92 20.20
N SER A 227 -16.60 -11.98 20.69
CA SER A 227 -15.14 -12.04 20.84
C SER A 227 -14.41 -12.19 19.50
N SER A 228 -15.10 -12.63 18.44
CA SER A 228 -14.55 -12.81 17.10
C SER A 228 -14.57 -11.56 16.21
N LEU A 229 -15.29 -10.52 16.64
CA LEU A 229 -15.34 -9.23 15.94
C LEU A 229 -13.96 -8.60 15.82
N GLY A 230 -13.70 -7.98 14.67
CA GLY A 230 -12.48 -7.22 14.41
C GLY A 230 -12.32 -6.02 15.36
N THR A 231 -11.14 -5.41 15.33
CA THR A 231 -10.84 -4.26 16.19
C THR A 231 -11.74 -3.08 15.86
N ARG A 232 -11.91 -2.76 14.57
CA ARG A 232 -12.78 -1.66 14.11
C ARG A 232 -14.25 -1.92 14.45
N ASP A 233 -14.74 -3.12 14.16
CA ASP A 233 -16.14 -3.48 14.39
C ASP A 233 -16.51 -3.47 15.88
N TRP A 234 -15.60 -3.98 16.73
CA TRP A 234 -15.78 -3.93 18.17
C TRP A 234 -15.85 -2.48 18.68
N GLN A 235 -14.97 -1.60 18.18
CA GLN A 235 -14.98 -0.18 18.54
C GLN A 235 -16.27 0.50 18.08
N LYS A 236 -16.70 0.28 16.83
CA LYS A 236 -17.97 0.78 16.29
C LYS A 236 -19.16 0.35 17.14
N LEU A 237 -19.22 -0.93 17.52
CA LEU A 237 -20.29 -1.47 18.34
C LEU A 237 -20.35 -0.80 19.72
N LYS A 238 -19.19 -0.61 20.38
CA LYS A 238 -19.10 0.10 21.65
C LYS A 238 -19.57 1.57 21.53
N ILE A 239 -19.10 2.27 20.49
CA ILE A 239 -19.48 3.65 20.21
C ILE A 239 -20.99 3.73 19.98
N LEU A 240 -21.54 2.87 19.12
CA LEU A 240 -22.96 2.83 18.80
C LEU A 240 -23.83 2.67 20.06
N ILE A 241 -23.53 1.71 20.93
CA ILE A 241 -24.32 1.48 22.14
C ILE A 241 -24.28 2.69 23.08
N LYS A 242 -23.10 3.29 23.24
CA LYS A 242 -22.94 4.51 24.04
C LYS A 242 -23.75 5.66 23.45
N ARG A 243 -23.64 5.88 22.13
CA ARG A 243 -24.40 6.91 21.40
C ARG A 243 -25.90 6.72 21.50
N MET A 244 -26.39 5.47 21.41
CA MET A 244 -27.81 5.16 21.60
C MET A 244 -28.28 5.45 23.03
N ALA A 245 -27.46 5.18 24.04
CA ALA A 245 -27.78 5.52 25.44
C ALA A 245 -27.82 7.03 25.68
N ASP A 246 -26.86 7.76 25.11
CA ASP A 246 -26.76 9.23 25.20
C ASP A 246 -27.94 9.90 24.46
N ALA A 247 -28.30 9.39 23.28
CA ALA A 247 -29.46 9.80 22.49
C ALA A 247 -30.78 9.77 23.27
N LEU A 248 -30.98 8.74 24.09
CA LEU A 248 -32.17 8.60 24.95
C LEU A 248 -32.16 9.52 26.18
N SER A 249 -31.08 10.26 26.44
CA SER A 249 -30.91 11.08 27.64
C SER A 249 -31.46 12.51 27.51
N GLY A 250 -32.00 12.89 26.34
CA GLY A 250 -32.87 14.07 26.21
C GLY A 250 -32.26 15.33 25.59
N GLU A 251 -31.02 15.27 25.10
CA GLU A 251 -30.40 16.40 24.35
C GLU A 251 -30.41 16.21 22.83
N SER A 252 -30.90 15.07 22.34
CA SER A 252 -30.93 14.73 20.90
C SER A 252 -32.34 14.90 20.32
N GLU A 253 -32.43 15.34 19.05
CA GLU A 253 -33.68 15.53 18.29
C GLU A 253 -34.41 14.22 17.91
N ILE A 254 -34.18 13.14 18.66
CA ILE A 254 -34.71 11.81 18.33
C ILE A 254 -36.15 11.71 18.82
N SER A 255 -37.08 11.56 17.88
CA SER A 255 -38.49 11.31 18.17
C SER A 255 -38.69 9.88 18.66
N ILE A 256 -38.83 9.72 19.97
CA ILE A 256 -39.16 8.42 20.60
C ILE A 256 -40.69 8.30 20.67
N PRO A 257 -41.30 7.21 20.17
CA PRO A 257 -42.73 6.99 20.35
C PRO A 257 -43.11 6.83 21.83
N ASP A 258 -44.23 7.42 22.25
CA ASP A 258 -44.77 7.30 23.63
C ASP A 258 -45.02 5.84 24.06
N THR A 259 -45.13 4.93 23.10
CA THR A 259 -45.34 3.50 23.32
C THR A 259 -44.08 2.76 23.77
N VAL A 260 -42.90 3.37 23.69
CA VAL A 260 -41.61 2.76 24.06
C VAL A 260 -41.18 3.23 25.44
N ASN A 261 -40.79 2.31 26.32
CA ASN A 261 -40.23 2.68 27.62
C ASN A 261 -38.78 3.16 27.48
N ALA A 262 -38.61 4.45 27.16
CA ALA A 262 -37.29 5.08 26.97
C ALA A 262 -36.37 4.94 28.19
N ALA A 263 -36.92 4.99 29.41
CA ALA A 263 -36.14 4.87 30.65
C ALA A 263 -35.55 3.46 30.81
N ALA A 264 -36.36 2.42 30.58
CA ALA A 264 -35.90 1.03 30.65
C ALA A 264 -34.87 0.72 29.55
N LEU A 265 -35.08 1.25 28.34
CA LEU A 265 -34.17 1.09 27.22
C LEU A 265 -32.81 1.75 27.48
N LYS A 266 -32.82 2.98 28.01
CA LYS A 266 -31.62 3.69 28.43
C LYS A 266 -30.85 2.94 29.52
N GLU A 267 -31.54 2.47 30.56
CA GLU A 267 -30.93 1.69 31.63
C GLU A 267 -30.28 0.41 31.08
N GLY A 268 -30.99 -0.30 30.19
CA GLY A 268 -30.50 -1.49 29.52
C GLY A 268 -29.24 -1.24 28.68
N LEU A 269 -29.25 -0.19 27.84
CA LEU A 269 -28.10 0.19 27.01
C LEU A 269 -26.91 0.64 27.84
N THR A 270 -27.14 1.37 28.93
CA THR A 270 -26.08 1.80 29.85
C THR A 270 -25.41 0.60 30.52
N LYS A 271 -26.19 -0.37 31.01
CA LYS A 271 -25.66 -1.63 31.57
C LYS A 271 -24.91 -2.45 30.52
N LEU A 272 -25.41 -2.49 29.28
CA LEU A 272 -24.75 -3.18 28.17
C LEU A 272 -23.40 -2.51 27.83
N SER A 273 -23.34 -1.18 27.78
CA SER A 273 -22.10 -0.43 27.58
C SER A 273 -21.07 -0.77 28.65
N VAL A 274 -21.46 -0.75 29.92
CA VAL A 274 -20.57 -1.12 31.04
C VAL A 274 -20.09 -2.57 30.90
N THR A 275 -20.97 -3.49 30.46
CA THR A 275 -20.60 -4.89 30.22
C THR A 275 -19.57 -5.02 29.10
N TYR A 276 -19.68 -4.22 28.04
CA TYR A 276 -18.73 -4.24 26.92
C TYR A 276 -17.41 -3.55 27.26
N ASP A 277 -17.43 -2.55 28.15
CA ASP A 277 -16.21 -1.95 28.69
C ASP A 277 -15.40 -2.93 29.55
N HIS A 278 -16.08 -3.82 30.28
CA HIS A 278 -15.45 -4.88 31.06
C HIS A 278 -15.41 -6.23 30.33
N TRP A 279 -15.54 -6.22 28.99
CA TRP A 279 -15.49 -7.46 28.22
C TRP A 279 -14.12 -8.14 28.40
N PRO A 280 -14.06 -9.47 28.56
CA PRO A 280 -12.80 -10.17 28.73
C PRO A 280 -11.80 -9.90 27.60
N LEU A 281 -10.53 -9.90 27.97
CA LEU A 281 -9.43 -9.64 27.06
C LEU A 281 -9.47 -10.63 25.89
N ALA A 282 -9.65 -10.11 24.68
CA ALA A 282 -9.69 -10.87 23.45
C ALA A 282 -8.72 -10.25 22.44
N LEU A 283 -7.97 -11.08 21.73
CA LEU A 283 -7.18 -10.65 20.59
C LEU A 283 -8.13 -10.37 19.42
N ARG A 284 -8.15 -9.12 18.97
CA ARG A 284 -8.98 -8.68 17.83
C ARG A 284 -8.06 -8.19 16.71
N TYR A 285 -8.50 -8.39 15.49
CA TYR A 285 -7.80 -7.97 14.27
C TYR A 285 -8.82 -7.88 13.15
N ASP A 286 -8.63 -6.94 12.22
CA ASP A 286 -9.58 -6.73 11.11
C ASP A 286 -9.32 -7.73 9.98
N SER A 287 -8.05 -8.01 9.67
CA SER A 287 -7.70 -8.95 8.61
C SER A 287 -6.56 -9.88 9.01
N VAL A 288 -6.61 -11.10 8.49
CA VAL A 288 -5.52 -12.09 8.55
C VAL A 288 -5.15 -12.51 7.14
N THR A 289 -3.87 -12.43 6.80
CA THR A 289 -3.36 -12.74 5.45
C THR A 289 -2.11 -13.60 5.53
N LEU A 290 -1.92 -14.48 4.53
CA LEU A 290 -0.72 -15.30 4.40
C LEU A 290 0.33 -14.50 3.63
N ALA A 291 1.38 -14.04 4.32
CA ALA A 291 2.42 -13.21 3.72
C ALA A 291 3.44 -14.05 2.93
N LYS A 292 3.87 -15.18 3.49
CA LYS A 292 4.88 -16.06 2.91
C LYS A 292 4.68 -17.50 3.36
N THR A 293 5.04 -18.44 2.49
CA THR A 293 5.12 -19.87 2.82
C THR A 293 6.54 -20.36 2.53
N ILE A 294 7.09 -21.15 3.44
CA ILE A 294 8.37 -21.85 3.23
C ILE A 294 8.11 -23.35 3.42
N GLN A 295 8.56 -24.16 2.45
CA GLN A 295 8.53 -25.62 2.53
C GLN A 295 9.86 -26.18 2.03
N THR A 296 10.68 -26.66 2.96
CA THR A 296 11.89 -27.43 2.68
C THR A 296 11.73 -28.84 3.23
N GLU A 297 12.71 -29.71 2.98
CA GLU A 297 12.69 -31.10 3.46
C GLU A 297 12.52 -31.20 4.99
N HIS A 298 13.18 -30.30 5.73
CA HIS A 298 13.22 -30.34 7.20
C HIS A 298 12.50 -29.18 7.88
N TYR A 299 12.07 -28.16 7.15
CA TYR A 299 11.47 -26.96 7.73
C TYR A 299 10.27 -26.49 6.92
N ARG A 300 9.17 -26.22 7.63
CA ARG A 300 7.95 -25.69 7.03
C ARG A 300 7.45 -24.53 7.87
N SER A 301 7.01 -23.45 7.23
CA SER A 301 6.41 -22.31 7.94
C SER A 301 5.35 -21.57 7.12
N LEU A 302 4.40 -21.00 7.86
CA LEU A 302 3.42 -20.04 7.38
C LEU A 302 3.68 -18.70 8.07
N SER A 303 4.01 -17.66 7.30
CA SER A 303 4.11 -16.29 7.80
C SER A 303 2.72 -15.65 7.76
N ILE A 304 2.18 -15.36 8.95
CA ILE A 304 0.83 -14.86 9.17
C ILE A 304 0.94 -13.38 9.52
N LEU A 305 0.25 -12.54 8.74
CA LEU A 305 0.15 -11.10 8.97
C LEU A 305 -1.25 -10.77 9.46
N LEU A 306 -1.34 -10.15 10.63
CA LEU A 306 -2.56 -9.57 11.20
C LEU A 306 -2.53 -8.05 11.03
N LYS A 307 -3.66 -7.44 10.66
CA LYS A 307 -3.79 -5.98 10.57
C LYS A 307 -4.79 -5.42 11.58
N ASN A 308 -4.53 -4.20 12.01
CA ASN A 308 -5.28 -3.46 13.03
C ASN A 308 -5.52 -4.32 14.27
N VAL A 309 -4.44 -4.83 14.86
CA VAL A 309 -4.49 -5.74 15.99
C VAL A 309 -4.77 -4.96 17.27
N SER A 310 -5.64 -5.48 18.12
CA SER A 310 -5.83 -4.96 19.48
C SER A 310 -5.91 -6.07 20.50
N LEU A 311 -5.38 -5.78 21.69
CA LEU A 311 -5.45 -6.64 22.86
C LEU A 311 -5.57 -5.76 24.11
N GLY A 312 -6.82 -5.59 24.57
CA GLY A 312 -7.14 -4.64 25.63
C GLY A 312 -6.89 -3.21 25.15
N GLU A 313 -6.09 -2.46 25.89
CA GLU A 313 -5.73 -1.08 25.54
C GLU A 313 -4.59 -0.98 24.52
N ARG A 314 -3.87 -2.09 24.26
CA ARG A 314 -2.77 -2.10 23.29
C ARG A 314 -3.31 -2.27 21.87
N ARG A 315 -2.75 -1.50 20.94
CA ARG A 315 -3.12 -1.52 19.52
C ARG A 315 -1.87 -1.43 18.64
N TRP A 316 -1.87 -2.22 17.58
CA TRP A 316 -0.81 -2.26 16.59
C TRP A 316 -1.40 -2.23 15.19
N ASN A 317 -0.76 -1.49 14.28
CA ASN A 317 -1.21 -1.43 12.89
C ASN A 317 -1.08 -2.80 12.21
N GLU A 318 -0.01 -3.51 12.53
CA GLU A 318 0.26 -4.84 12.01
C GLU A 318 1.05 -5.69 13.02
N LEU A 319 0.90 -7.00 12.88
CA LEU A 319 1.69 -8.00 13.60
C LEU A 319 1.96 -9.17 12.66
N GLU A 320 3.23 -9.40 12.37
CA GLU A 320 3.70 -10.57 11.63
C GLU A 320 4.30 -11.61 12.59
N TYR A 321 3.94 -12.87 12.39
CA TYR A 321 4.56 -14.00 13.07
C TYR A 321 4.53 -15.25 12.20
N ASN A 322 5.43 -16.20 12.45
CA ASN A 322 5.45 -17.47 11.75
C ASN A 322 4.89 -18.59 12.62
N LEU A 323 3.99 -19.39 12.06
CA LEU A 323 3.71 -20.74 12.54
C LEU A 323 4.63 -21.71 11.80
N ALA A 324 5.54 -22.37 12.52
CA ALA A 324 6.55 -23.23 11.90
C ALA A 324 6.68 -24.60 12.57
N THR A 325 7.25 -25.54 11.83
CA THR A 325 7.67 -26.86 12.33
C THR A 325 9.00 -27.28 11.71
N VAL A 326 9.80 -28.00 12.49
CA VAL A 326 10.98 -28.71 12.02
C VAL A 326 10.73 -30.21 12.10
N ASP A 327 10.88 -30.89 10.97
CA ASP A 327 10.51 -32.28 10.79
C ASP A 327 11.77 -33.11 10.48
N GLU A 328 12.30 -33.81 11.48
CA GLU A 328 13.58 -34.54 11.38
C GLU A 328 13.43 -35.86 10.63
N ASN A 329 12.29 -36.53 10.79
CA ASN A 329 12.02 -37.85 10.19
C ASN A 329 10.92 -37.79 9.10
N GLY A 330 10.71 -36.62 8.49
CA GLY A 330 9.69 -36.40 7.45
C GLY A 330 8.23 -36.38 7.94
N GLY A 331 7.98 -36.61 9.22
CA GLY A 331 6.64 -36.47 9.81
C GLY A 331 6.34 -35.01 10.13
N PHE A 332 5.23 -34.49 9.60
CA PHE A 332 4.83 -33.09 9.81
C PHE A 332 4.50 -32.78 11.27
N GLY A 333 4.96 -31.63 11.76
CA GLY A 333 4.54 -31.10 13.05
C GLY A 333 5.30 -31.65 14.26
N GLN A 334 6.50 -32.22 14.04
CA GLN A 334 7.29 -32.85 15.10
C GLN A 334 7.79 -31.84 16.14
N ASN A 335 8.26 -30.68 15.67
CA ASN A 335 8.82 -29.63 16.52
C ASN A 335 8.13 -28.28 16.22
N PRO A 336 6.88 -28.09 16.69
CA PRO A 336 6.15 -26.86 16.46
C PRO A 336 6.82 -25.68 17.17
N ARG A 337 6.78 -24.52 16.53
CA ARG A 337 7.29 -23.27 17.09
C ARG A 337 6.51 -22.08 16.56
N LEU A 338 6.43 -21.03 17.37
CA LEU A 338 6.10 -19.69 16.91
C LEU A 338 7.38 -18.91 16.77
N GLU A 339 7.51 -18.17 15.67
CA GLU A 339 8.67 -17.31 15.44
C GLU A 339 8.20 -15.88 15.22
N PHE A 340 8.90 -14.93 15.82
CA PHE A 340 8.62 -13.51 15.69
C PHE A 340 9.83 -12.85 15.01
N PRO A 341 9.68 -12.35 13.77
CA PRO A 341 10.75 -11.66 13.07
C PRO A 341 11.14 -10.37 13.78
N GLU A 342 12.25 -9.76 13.36
CA GLU A 342 12.71 -8.48 13.90
C GLU A 342 11.69 -7.33 13.77
N SER A 343 10.81 -7.38 12.77
CA SER A 343 9.70 -6.42 12.62
C SER A 343 8.69 -6.47 13.78
N ALA A 344 8.67 -7.54 14.58
CA ALA A 344 7.79 -7.68 15.74
C ALA A 344 8.29 -6.93 16.99
N ARG A 345 9.44 -6.24 16.94
CA ARG A 345 9.98 -5.47 18.08
C ARG A 345 9.06 -4.35 18.56
N ASP A 346 8.25 -3.78 17.67
CA ASP A 346 7.27 -2.75 18.03
C ASP A 346 6.02 -3.34 18.74
N VAL A 347 5.91 -4.67 18.76
CA VAL A 347 4.77 -5.39 19.32
C VAL A 347 5.13 -6.17 20.59
N ILE A 348 6.32 -6.79 20.62
CA ILE A 348 6.84 -7.58 21.73
C ILE A 348 7.86 -6.75 22.51
N ASP A 349 7.51 -6.39 23.75
CA ASP A 349 8.29 -5.47 24.57
C ASP A 349 9.70 -6.02 24.85
N ASN A 350 9.79 -7.31 25.21
CA ASN A 350 11.04 -8.00 25.47
C ASN A 350 11.47 -8.88 24.28
N TRP A 351 11.44 -8.34 23.06
CA TRP A 351 11.96 -9.07 21.91
C TRP A 351 13.48 -9.25 22.00
N PHE A 352 13.98 -10.46 21.78
CA PHE A 352 15.42 -10.77 21.72
C PHE A 352 15.72 -11.82 20.66
N VAL A 353 16.98 -11.86 20.21
CA VAL A 353 17.43 -12.84 19.23
C VAL A 353 17.66 -14.17 19.93
N GLU A 354 16.85 -15.18 19.59
CA GLU A 354 17.06 -16.57 20.01
C GLU A 354 17.68 -17.42 18.89
N SER A 355 17.50 -17.00 17.64
CA SER A 355 18.08 -17.70 16.48
C SER A 355 18.45 -16.73 15.37
N GLU A 356 19.61 -16.99 14.76
CA GLU A 356 20.15 -16.28 13.61
C GLU A 356 20.55 -17.31 12.56
N ASP A 357 19.96 -17.22 11.37
CA ASP A 357 20.38 -17.99 10.20
C ASP A 357 20.07 -17.19 8.92
N GLY A 358 20.20 -17.82 7.74
CA GLY A 358 19.93 -17.18 6.45
C GLY A 358 18.50 -16.65 6.25
N ARG A 359 17.60 -16.82 7.23
CA ARG A 359 16.23 -16.29 7.25
C ARG A 359 16.08 -15.02 8.09
N GLY A 360 17.16 -14.57 8.74
CA GLY A 360 17.19 -13.37 9.57
C GLY A 360 17.03 -13.65 11.07
N LEU A 361 17.13 -12.57 11.86
CA LEU A 361 17.02 -12.57 13.31
C LEU A 361 15.57 -12.80 13.73
N ARG A 362 15.35 -13.68 14.71
CA ARG A 362 14.02 -13.97 15.24
C ARG A 362 14.05 -14.39 16.71
N LEU A 363 12.95 -14.06 17.39
CA LEU A 363 12.57 -14.68 18.66
C LEU A 363 11.81 -15.97 18.34
N GLU A 364 12.18 -17.09 18.96
CA GLU A 364 11.58 -18.40 18.71
C GLU A 364 11.02 -18.99 20.00
N LEU A 365 9.74 -19.37 20.00
CA LEU A 365 9.09 -20.08 21.11
C LEU A 365 8.67 -21.48 20.68
N ARG A 366 9.28 -22.50 21.26
CA ARG A 366 9.04 -23.92 20.93
C ARG A 366 7.87 -24.49 21.73
N PHE A 367 7.07 -25.32 21.07
CA PHE A 367 5.92 -26.07 21.62
C PHE A 367 6.13 -27.57 21.39
N ALA A 368 7.27 -28.10 21.80
CA ALA A 368 7.68 -29.45 21.49
C ALA A 368 7.68 -30.38 22.70
N ARG A 369 7.78 -31.67 22.38
CA ARG A 369 7.46 -32.76 23.27
C ARG A 369 8.50 -32.98 24.39
N PRO A 370 8.06 -33.60 25.52
CA PRO A 370 6.83 -34.37 25.57
C PRO A 370 5.52 -33.56 25.51
N GLN A 371 5.43 -32.35 26.08
CA GLN A 371 4.32 -31.38 25.90
C GLN A 371 4.66 -30.03 26.56
N ALA A 372 5.85 -29.48 26.29
CA ALA A 372 6.34 -28.30 27.00
C ALA A 372 6.37 -27.07 26.09
N ILE A 373 6.14 -25.92 26.71
CA ILE A 373 6.60 -24.65 26.18
C ILE A 373 8.08 -24.52 26.55
N ASP A 374 8.90 -23.90 25.71
CA ASP A 374 10.25 -23.49 26.11
C ASP A 374 10.17 -22.53 27.31
N THR A 375 10.37 -23.05 28.52
CA THR A 375 10.25 -22.27 29.74
C THR A 375 11.36 -21.24 29.92
N ASN A 376 12.51 -21.43 29.26
CA ASN A 376 13.61 -20.48 29.36
C ASN A 376 13.26 -19.22 28.59
N VAL A 377 12.85 -19.38 27.32
CA VAL A 377 12.33 -18.27 26.51
C VAL A 377 11.10 -17.66 27.18
N TRP A 378 10.14 -18.48 27.62
CA TRP A 378 8.90 -18.00 28.24
C TRP A 378 9.12 -17.07 29.44
N ARG A 379 10.10 -17.38 30.30
CA ARG A 379 10.40 -16.58 31.51
C ARG A 379 11.09 -15.25 31.21
N LEU A 380 11.70 -15.09 30.04
CA LEU A 380 12.33 -13.83 29.62
C LEU A 380 11.31 -12.84 29.05
N LEU A 381 10.15 -13.34 28.61
CA LEU A 381 9.05 -12.53 28.12
C LEU A 381 8.36 -11.79 29.27
N SER A 382 7.97 -10.54 28.99
CA SER A 382 7.15 -9.77 29.92
C SER A 382 5.75 -10.39 30.09
N ASP A 383 5.05 -10.06 31.17
CA ASP A 383 3.66 -10.54 31.37
C ASP A 383 2.74 -10.14 30.21
N SER A 384 2.94 -8.94 29.63
CA SER A 384 2.22 -8.47 28.45
C SER A 384 2.50 -9.32 27.22
N ASP A 385 3.77 -9.67 26.96
CA ASP A 385 4.16 -10.51 25.82
C ASP A 385 3.61 -11.93 25.98
N GLN A 386 3.64 -12.47 27.20
CA GLN A 386 3.05 -13.77 27.52
C GLN A 386 1.53 -13.76 27.25
N ILE A 387 0.81 -12.72 27.68
CA ILE A 387 -0.62 -12.56 27.40
C ILE A 387 -0.88 -12.48 25.89
N LEU A 388 -0.10 -11.70 25.14
CA LEU A 388 -0.20 -11.61 23.68
C LEU A 388 -0.02 -12.97 23.01
N ILE A 389 1.02 -13.71 23.38
CA ILE A 389 1.32 -15.02 22.79
C ILE A 389 0.24 -16.04 23.14
N VAL A 390 -0.27 -16.04 24.38
CA VAL A 390 -1.42 -16.88 24.77
C VAL A 390 -2.63 -16.54 23.92
N ALA A 391 -2.89 -15.25 23.68
CA ALA A 391 -4.01 -14.80 22.87
C ALA A 391 -3.86 -15.19 21.39
N LEU A 392 -2.64 -15.08 20.83
CA LEU A 392 -2.30 -15.55 19.48
C LEU A 392 -2.54 -17.06 19.35
N VAL A 393 -1.95 -17.85 20.24
CA VAL A 393 -2.09 -19.32 20.25
C VAL A 393 -3.55 -19.74 20.40
N SER A 394 -4.32 -19.04 21.24
CA SER A 394 -5.73 -19.33 21.44
C SER A 394 -6.59 -19.08 20.20
N ASN A 395 -6.20 -18.08 19.39
CA ASN A 395 -6.89 -17.71 18.14
C ASN A 395 -6.33 -18.40 16.90
N LEU A 396 -5.20 -19.11 17.01
CA LEU A 396 -4.48 -19.71 15.88
C LEU A 396 -5.36 -20.62 15.00
N PRO A 397 -6.20 -21.53 15.53
CA PRO A 397 -7.09 -22.34 14.67
C PRO A 397 -8.07 -21.51 13.84
N ALA A 398 -8.67 -20.48 14.43
CA ALA A 398 -9.60 -19.58 13.75
C ALA A 398 -8.89 -18.72 12.70
N GLN A 399 -7.66 -18.29 12.98
CA GLN A 399 -6.81 -17.60 12.00
C GLN A 399 -6.53 -18.49 10.79
N LEU A 400 -6.16 -19.75 11.00
CA LEU A 400 -5.92 -20.70 9.91
C LEU A 400 -7.19 -21.03 9.11
N GLU A 401 -8.36 -21.09 9.75
CA GLU A 401 -9.64 -21.31 9.06
C GLU A 401 -9.97 -20.15 8.12
N LYS A 402 -9.80 -18.90 8.60
CA LYS A 402 -9.92 -17.69 7.77
C LYS A 402 -8.93 -17.72 6.60
N LEU A 403 -7.66 -18.04 6.85
CA LEU A 403 -6.64 -18.15 5.81
C LEU A 403 -6.99 -19.21 4.75
N GLN A 404 -7.39 -20.40 5.17
CA GLN A 404 -7.79 -21.48 4.27
C GLN A 404 -8.93 -21.05 3.33
N SER A 405 -9.92 -20.31 3.84
CA SER A 405 -11.02 -19.78 3.03
C SER A 405 -10.58 -18.72 2.02
N SER A 406 -9.59 -17.89 2.38
CA SER A 406 -9.08 -16.81 1.51
C SER A 406 -8.09 -17.28 0.44
N VAL A 407 -7.39 -18.40 0.66
CA VAL A 407 -6.33 -18.92 -0.21
C VAL A 407 -6.70 -20.29 -0.79
N ALA A 408 -7.97 -20.50 -1.11
CA ALA A 408 -8.54 -21.80 -1.50
C ALA A 408 -7.88 -22.51 -2.70
N GLY A 409 -6.97 -21.85 -3.44
CA GLY A 409 -6.22 -22.41 -4.57
C GLY A 409 -4.78 -22.87 -4.27
N GLN A 410 -4.21 -22.58 -3.10
CA GLN A 410 -2.86 -23.07 -2.76
C GLN A 410 -2.95 -24.46 -2.14
N SER A 411 -2.23 -25.43 -2.73
CA SER A 411 -2.12 -26.82 -2.25
C SER A 411 -1.28 -26.91 -0.97
N LEU A 412 -1.75 -26.26 0.09
CA LEU A 412 -1.21 -26.38 1.43
C LEU A 412 -1.91 -27.57 2.11
N GLN A 413 -1.16 -28.35 2.87
CA GLN A 413 -1.69 -29.41 3.73
C GLN A 413 -2.44 -28.78 4.93
N TRP A 414 -3.53 -28.06 4.66
CA TRP A 414 -4.25 -27.26 5.66
C TRP A 414 -4.72 -28.07 6.85
N LYS A 415 -5.10 -29.34 6.63
CA LYS A 415 -5.48 -30.27 7.70
C LYS A 415 -4.33 -30.47 8.70
N ASP A 416 -3.10 -30.56 8.21
CA ASP A 416 -1.93 -30.77 9.06
C ASP A 416 -1.59 -29.49 9.83
N TRP A 417 -1.66 -28.32 9.18
CA TRP A 417 -1.52 -27.02 9.85
C TRP A 417 -2.57 -26.77 10.93
N GLN A 418 -3.84 -27.13 10.67
CA GLN A 418 -4.92 -27.07 11.65
C GLN A 418 -4.64 -27.98 12.85
N ALA A 419 -4.20 -29.22 12.59
CA ALA A 419 -3.81 -30.15 13.65
C ALA A 419 -2.64 -29.59 14.50
N LEU A 420 -1.65 -28.96 13.86
CA LEU A 420 -0.53 -28.30 14.53
C LEU A 420 -1.00 -27.15 15.42
N ALA A 421 -1.89 -26.29 14.94
CA ALA A 421 -2.45 -25.19 15.70
C ALA A 421 -3.23 -25.67 16.94
N HIS A 422 -4.05 -26.72 16.77
CA HIS A 422 -4.73 -27.36 17.89
C HIS A 422 -3.76 -27.98 18.90
N ALA A 423 -2.67 -28.60 18.44
CA ALA A 423 -1.65 -29.16 19.31
C ALA A 423 -0.92 -28.08 20.12
N ILE A 424 -0.47 -27.00 19.49
CA ILE A 424 0.16 -25.83 20.15
C ILE A 424 -0.80 -25.24 21.19
N ARG A 425 -2.07 -25.04 20.84
CA ARG A 425 -3.09 -24.55 21.77
C ARG A 425 -3.28 -25.48 22.97
N ALA A 426 -3.33 -26.80 22.74
CA ALA A 426 -3.45 -27.77 23.83
C ALA A 426 -2.23 -27.75 24.77
N ILE A 427 -1.02 -27.63 24.22
CA ILE A 427 0.22 -27.46 25.00
C ILE A 427 0.14 -26.20 25.85
N MET A 428 -0.25 -25.06 25.26
CA MET A 428 -0.40 -23.80 26.00
C MET A 428 -1.40 -23.91 27.16
N VAL A 429 -2.60 -24.44 26.89
CA VAL A 429 -3.63 -24.62 27.93
C VAL A 429 -3.15 -25.53 29.07
N ASN A 430 -2.42 -26.60 28.76
CA ASN A 430 -1.92 -27.51 29.78
C ASN A 430 -0.83 -26.89 30.67
N ASN A 431 0.04 -26.04 30.11
CA ASN A 431 1.11 -25.37 30.84
C ASN A 431 0.59 -24.18 31.68
N MET A 432 -0.53 -23.56 31.28
CA MET A 432 -1.13 -22.41 31.98
C MET A 432 -2.15 -22.81 33.07
N ARG A 433 -2.53 -24.10 33.17
CA ARG A 433 -3.36 -24.56 34.28
C ARG A 433 -2.56 -24.48 35.58
N PRO A 434 -3.07 -23.83 36.64
CA PRO A 434 -2.42 -23.89 37.94
C PRO A 434 -2.33 -25.36 38.35
N LEU A 435 -1.12 -25.81 38.70
CA LEU A 435 -0.90 -27.13 39.30
C LEU A 435 -1.87 -27.26 40.46
N ARG A 436 -2.94 -28.07 40.28
CA ARG A 436 -3.71 -28.54 41.42
C ARG A 436 -2.69 -29.25 42.30
N LYS A 437 -2.38 -28.67 43.46
CA LYS A 437 -1.65 -29.37 44.51
C LYS A 437 -2.38 -30.69 44.72
N SER A 438 -1.82 -31.78 44.19
CA SER A 438 -2.25 -33.12 44.52
C SER A 438 -2.00 -33.26 46.02
N GLY A 439 -3.08 -33.15 46.78
CA GLY A 439 -3.06 -33.55 48.17
C GLY A 439 -2.76 -35.05 48.24
N THR A 440 -1.83 -35.35 49.14
CA THR A 440 -1.39 -36.66 49.65
C THR A 440 -0.69 -37.60 48.69
#